data_AF-A0A3D5NM23-F1
#
_entry.id   AF-A0A3D5NM23-F1
#
_cell.length_a   1.000
_cell.length_b   1.000
_cell.length_c   1.000
_cell.angle_alpha   90.00
_cell.angle_beta   90.00
_cell.angle_gamma   90.00
#
_symmetry.space_group_name_H-M   'P 1'
#
loop_
_entity.id
_entity.type
_entity.pdbx_description
1 polymer ?
#
loop_
_entity_poly.entity_id
_entity_poly.type
_entity_poly.pdbx_seq_one_letter_code
_entity_poly.pdbx_strand_id
1 'polypeptide(L)' 'MDDPEKRFGPYVHELSGGLAQRAVMAVELAGKPRLLLLDEPTSALDKDCEEKIISLIMDMTRKKGMT' A
#
# COMPACT_ATOMS: atom_id res chain seq x y z
N MET A 1 -7.73 -1.68 14.54
CA MET A 1 -6.94 -2.05 13.36
C MET A 1 -6.70 -3.54 13.48
N ASP A 2 -7.34 -4.34 12.63
CA ASP A 2 -7.31 -5.80 12.70
C ASP A 2 -5.92 -6.39 12.50
N ASP A 3 -5.72 -7.52 13.18
CA ASP A 3 -4.50 -8.32 13.28
C ASP A 3 -3.79 -8.56 11.93
N PRO A 4 -2.62 -7.94 11.67
CA PRO A 4 -1.92 -8.02 10.39
C PRO A 4 -1.44 -9.44 10.04
N GLU A 5 -1.21 -10.27 11.05
CA GLU A 5 -0.72 -11.64 10.85
C GLU A 5 -1.78 -12.52 10.16
N LYS A 6 -3.06 -12.23 10.38
CA LYS A 6 -4.19 -12.93 9.74
C LYS A 6 -4.39 -12.57 8.26
N ARG A 7 -3.66 -11.59 7.74
CA ARG A 7 -3.69 -11.21 6.32
C ARG A 7 -2.71 -12.01 5.45
N PHE A 8 -1.88 -12.84 6.05
CA PHE A 8 -0.99 -13.75 5.33
C PHE A 8 -1.74 -15.05 4.99
N GLY A 9 -1.67 -15.49 3.73
CA GLY A 9 -2.30 -16.75 3.27
C GLY A 9 -3.35 -16.64 2.17
N PRO A 10 -4.16 -15.56 2.05
CA PRO A 10 -5.12 -15.44 0.95
C PRO A 10 -4.44 -15.37 -0.41
N TYR A 11 -5.02 -16.02 -1.42
CA TYR A 11 -4.62 -15.86 -2.81
C TYR A 11 -4.98 -14.46 -3.34
N VAL A 12 -4.27 -13.99 -4.36
CA VAL A 12 -4.45 -12.62 -4.93
C VAL A 12 -5.91 -12.32 -5.31
N HIS A 13 -6.66 -13.32 -5.77
CA HIS A 13 -8.08 -13.19 -6.15
C HIS A 13 -9.04 -13.12 -4.95
N GLU A 14 -8.56 -13.41 -3.74
CA GLU A 14 -9.33 -13.33 -2.48
C GLU A 14 -9.11 -12.00 -1.75
N LEU A 15 -8.20 -11.16 -2.26
CA LEU A 15 -7.94 -9.83 -1.71
C LEU A 15 -9.02 -8.85 -2.17
N SER A 16 -9.53 -8.03 -1.26
CA SER A 16 -10.30 -6.85 -1.66
C SER A 16 -9.42 -5.92 -2.49
N GLY A 17 -10.00 -5.10 -3.38
CA GLY A 17 -9.24 -4.18 -4.24
C GLY A 17 -8.24 -3.32 -3.45
N GLY A 18 -8.65 -2.83 -2.28
CA GLY A 18 -7.76 -2.08 -1.39
C GLY A 18 -6.68 -2.91 -0.70
N LEU A 19 -6.88 -4.21 -0.48
CA LEU A 19 -5.87 -5.11 0.07
C LEU A 19 -4.84 -5.51 -0.99
N ALA A 20 -5.28 -5.77 -2.22
CA ALA A 20 -4.41 -5.99 -3.38
C ALA A 20 -3.51 -4.77 -3.64
N GLN A 21 -4.08 -3.57 -3.58
CA GLN A 21 -3.32 -2.33 -3.74
C GLN A 21 -2.27 -2.11 -2.64
N ARG A 22 -2.62 -2.39 -1.37
CA ARG A 22 -1.64 -2.35 -0.26
C ARG A 22 -0.53 -3.37 -0.43
N ALA A 23 -0.85 -4.57 -0.94
CA ALA A 23 0.15 -5.59 -1.21
C ALA A 23 1.13 -5.13 -2.31
N VAL A 24 0.63 -4.55 -3.41
CA VAL A 24 1.47 -3.97 -4.48
C VAL A 24 2.37 -2.87 -3.92
N MET A 25 1.82 -1.93 -3.15
CA MET A 25 2.60 -0.87 -2.51
C MET A 25 3.65 -1.40 -1.54
N ALA A 26 3.31 -2.43 -0.75
CA ALA A 26 4.24 -3.06 0.18
C ALA A 26 5.40 -3.74 -0.56
N VAL A 27 5.13 -4.44 -1.67
CA VAL A 27 6.15 -5.04 -2.54
C VAL A 27 7.06 -3.96 -3.12
N GLU A 28 6.47 -2.90 -3.67
CA GLU A 28 7.20 -1.78 -4.25
C GLU A 28 8.11 -1.14 -3.21
N LEU A 29 7.59 -0.83 -2.02
CA LEU A 29 8.35 -0.22 -0.93
C LEU A 29 9.40 -1.16 -0.32
N ALA A 30 9.16 -2.47 -0.30
CA ALA A 30 10.13 -3.46 0.19
C ALA A 30 11.39 -3.50 -0.70
N GLY A 31 11.23 -3.28 -2.00
CA GLY A 31 12.33 -3.20 -2.98
C GLY A 31 13.28 -2.00 -2.81
N LYS A 32 12.96 -1.05 -1.90
CA LYS A 32 13.71 0.22 -1.70
C LYS A 32 13.96 0.98 -3.02
N PRO A 33 12.93 1.22 -3.84
CA PRO A 33 13.10 1.92 -5.10
C PRO A 33 13.52 3.37 -4.82
N ARG A 34 14.29 3.95 -5.73
CA ARG A 34 14.71 5.36 -5.62
C ARG A 34 13.64 6.35 -6.04
N LEU A 35 12.64 5.88 -6.79
CA LEU A 35 11.54 6.65 -7.35
C LEU A 35 10.27 5.79 -7.30
N LEU A 36 9.17 6.34 -6.81
CA LEU A 36 7.86 5.68 -6.79
C LEU A 36 6.84 6.50 -7.57
N LEU A 37 6.50 6.05 -8.79
CA LEU A 37 5.45 6.65 -9.61
C LEU A 37 4.15 5.86 -9.43
N LEU A 38 3.10 6.55 -8.99
CA LEU A 38 1.78 5.97 -8.81
C LEU A 38 0.81 6.74 -9.71
N ASP A 39 0.25 6.07 -10.71
CA ASP A 39 -0.83 6.61 -11.52
C ASP A 39 -2.15 6.07 -10.97
N GLU A 40 -2.99 6.97 -10.46
CA GLU A 40 -4.28 6.62 -9.87
C GLU A 40 -4.18 5.40 -8.91
N PRO A 41 -3.29 5.45 -7.88
CA PRO A 41 -3.47 4.58 -6.72
C PRO A 41 -4.82 4.97 -6.09
N THR A 42 -5.35 4.43 -5.01
CA THR A 42 -6.57 4.98 -4.37
C THR A 42 -7.91 5.01 -5.14
N SER A 43 -8.02 4.93 -6.47
CA SER A 43 -9.31 5.06 -7.19
C SER A 43 -10.32 3.95 -6.90
N ALA A 44 -9.88 2.84 -6.28
CA ALA A 44 -10.73 1.74 -5.83
C ALA A 44 -10.92 1.69 -4.30
N LEU A 45 -10.52 2.75 -3.58
CA LEU A 45 -10.62 2.85 -2.12
C LEU A 45 -11.77 3.76 -1.71
N ASP A 46 -12.35 3.48 -0.55
CA ASP A 46 -13.13 4.48 0.17
C ASP A 46 -12.22 5.62 0.69
N LYS A 47 -12.81 6.79 0.90
CA LYS A 47 -12.10 8.02 1.28
C LYS A 47 -11.33 7.90 2.60
N ASP A 48 -11.84 7.14 3.56
CA ASP A 48 -11.18 6.91 4.85
C ASP A 48 -9.94 6.00 4.72
N CYS A 49 -9.95 5.07 3.77
CA CYS A 49 -8.81 4.20 3.44
C CYS A 49 -7.77 4.91 2.59
N GLU A 50 -8.18 5.77 1.66
CA GLU A 50 -7.32 6.59 0.82
C GLU A 50 -6.36 7.45 1.66
N GLU A 51 -6.90 8.24 2.59
CA GLU A 51 -6.09 9.11 3.45
C GLU A 51 -5.04 8.33 4.25
N LYS A 52 -5.43 7.16 4.78
CA LYS A 52 -4.52 6.28 5.53
C LYS A 52 -3.42 5.70 4.65
N ILE A 53 -3.74 5.32 3.42
CA ILE A 53 -2.76 4.76 2.47
C ILE A 53 -1.78 5.85 2.01
N ILE A 54 -2.27 7.03 1.67
CA ILE A 54 -1.42 8.17 1.27
C ILE A 54 -0.48 8.54 2.42
N SER A 55 -0.98 8.66 3.65
CA SER A 55 -0.15 8.96 4.82
C SER A 55 0.93 7.89 5.03
N LEU A 56 0.59 6.61 4.87
CA LEU A 56 1.55 5.52 5.04
C LEU A 56 2.67 5.58 3.98
N ILE A 57 2.33 5.82 2.73
CA ILE A 57 3.30 5.96 1.63
C ILE A 57 4.22 7.15 1.91
N MET A 58 3.65 8.31 2.25
CA MET A 58 4.44 9.51 2.55
C MET A 58 5.42 9.31 3.70
N ASP A 59 4.98 8.64 4.78
CA ASP A 59 5.83 8.32 5.92
C ASP A 59 6.97 7.35 5.54
N MET A 60 6.67 6.37 4.70
CA MET A 60 7.66 5.41 4.21
C MET A 60 8.66 6.05 3.25
N THR A 61 8.20 6.88 2.30
CA THR A 61 9.04 7.65 1.37
C THR A 61 9.97 8.58 2.14
N ARG A 62 9.46 9.31 3.15
CA ARG A 62 10.25 10.20 4.01
C ARG A 62 11.32 9.46 4.81
N LYS A 63 10.96 8.33 5.44
CA LYS A 63 11.90 7.51 6.22
C LYS A 63 13.01 6.89 5.37
N LYS A 64 12.73 6.62 4.08
CA LYS A 64 13.68 5.97 3.16
C LYS A 64 14.43 6.94 2.24
N GLY A 65 14.17 8.25 2.32
CA GLY A 65 14.82 9.25 1.47
C GLY A 65 14.50 9.08 -0.02
N MET A 66 13.31 8.54 -0.32
CA MET A 66 12.85 8.30 -1.68
C MET A 66 12.30 9.58 -2.31
N THR A 67 12.40 9.73 -3.63
CA THR A 67 11.82 10.84 -4.39
C THR A 67 10.52 10.41 -5.07
#